data_AF-A0A851HAA6-F1
#
_entry.id   AF-A0A851HAA6-F1
#
_cell.length_a   1.000
_cell.length_b   1.000
_cell.length_c   1.000
_cell.angle_alpha   90.00
_cell.angle_beta   90.00
_cell.angle_gamma   90.00
#
_symmetry.space_group_name_H-M   'P 1'
#
loop_
_entity.id
_entity.type
_entity.pdbx_description
1 polymer ?
#
loop_
_entity_poly.entity_id
_entity_poly.type
_entity_poly.pdbx_seq_one_letter_code
_entity_poly.pdbx_strand_id
1 'polypeptide(L)'
;MTNNNTPTKATYELFGEKIIAHYDPITNNRTKRICYDLTDKYLKSITTYDPNTNHKIKHITYDDYGSPDYIALYDPHSGNTTKYISYYPDNFLDRIDECNSQTSNPVKTTRYKKNGTIAYITYYDLEYGNHTHTRRGKNTTTRQKTANEKIKQLALQEHQLAQQVYKDALQEYQSTPSDK
;
A
#
# COMPACT_ATOMS: atom_id res chain seq x y z
N MET A 1 33.19 16.17 17.14
CA MET A 1 31.87 16.67 16.70
C MET A 1 30.86 15.57 16.98
N THR A 2 29.64 15.94 17.39
CA THR A 2 28.68 15.22 18.23
C THR A 2 28.39 13.75 17.86
N ASN A 3 28.34 12.91 18.90
CA ASN A 3 27.79 11.55 18.91
C ASN A 3 26.30 11.60 18.49
N ASN A 4 25.98 11.22 17.26
CA ASN A 4 24.60 11.04 16.82
C ASN A 4 24.20 9.57 17.00
N ASN A 5 24.01 9.16 18.26
CA ASN A 5 23.47 7.85 18.59
C ASN A 5 21.93 7.89 18.54
N THR A 6 21.38 8.44 17.46
CA THR A 6 19.93 8.52 17.26
C THR A 6 19.43 7.12 16.93
N PRO A 7 18.40 6.59 17.63
CA PRO A 7 17.91 5.24 17.37
C PRO A 7 17.42 5.12 15.92
N THR A 8 18.15 4.39 15.08
CA THR A 8 17.73 4.08 13.70
C THR A 8 16.59 3.06 13.67
N LYS A 9 16.30 2.43 14.82
CA LYS A 9 15.24 1.45 15.03
C LYS A 9 14.70 1.56 16.45
N ALA A 10 13.38 1.44 16.60
CA ALA A 10 12.69 1.32 17.88
C ALA A 10 11.63 0.22 17.82
N THR A 11 11.46 -0.49 18.92
CA THR A 11 10.41 -1.51 19.09
C THR A 11 9.55 -1.12 20.28
N TYR A 12 8.23 -1.17 20.13
CA TYR A 12 7.29 -0.89 21.22
C TYR A 12 5.97 -1.61 20.99
N GLU A 13 5.22 -1.79 22.07
CA GLU A 13 3.87 -2.36 22.03
C GLU A 13 2.83 -1.25 22.21
N LEU A 14 1.77 -1.30 21.42
CA LEU A 14 0.70 -0.31 21.48
C LEU A 14 -0.62 -0.97 21.06
N PHE A 15 -1.64 -0.89 21.91
CA PHE A 15 -2.99 -1.43 21.65
C PHE A 15 -3.01 -2.91 21.19
N GLY A 16 -2.16 -3.76 21.76
CA GLY A 16 -2.07 -5.18 21.38
C GLY A 16 -1.28 -5.43 20.09
N GLU A 17 -0.57 -4.44 19.57
CA GLU A 17 0.30 -4.58 18.41
C GLU A 17 1.76 -4.43 18.81
N LYS A 18 2.64 -5.27 18.24
CA LYS A 18 4.09 -5.02 18.27
C LYS A 18 4.46 -4.16 17.07
N ILE A 19 5.12 -3.04 17.32
CA ILE A 19 5.52 -2.09 16.30
C ILE A 19 7.04 -2.04 16.23
N ILE A 20 7.58 -2.23 15.02
CA ILE A 20 8.98 -1.94 14.70
C ILE A 20 8.99 -0.68 13.83
N ALA A 21 9.64 0.37 14.30
CA ALA A 21 9.80 1.64 13.60
C ALA A 21 11.26 1.88 13.24
N HIS A 22 11.50 2.35 12.03
CA HIS A 22 12.82 2.77 11.55
C HIS A 22 12.82 4.27 11.31
N TYR A 23 13.98 4.88 11.52
CA TYR A 23 14.17 6.32 11.44
C TYR A 23 15.34 6.67 10.53
N ASP A 24 15.18 7.76 9.78
CA ASP A 24 16.26 8.35 9.01
C ASP A 24 17.31 8.94 9.97
N PRO A 25 18.60 8.63 9.81
CA PRO A 25 19.64 9.06 10.75
C PRO A 25 19.93 10.58 10.67
N ILE A 26 19.50 11.25 9.59
CA ILE A 26 19.75 12.69 9.36
C ILE A 26 18.57 13.50 9.85
N THR A 27 17.35 13.18 9.41
CA THR A 27 16.15 13.94 9.74
C THR A 27 15.46 13.47 11.03
N ASN A 28 15.80 12.27 11.50
CA ASN A 28 15.10 11.56 12.58
C ASN A 28 13.60 11.33 12.30
N ASN A 29 13.16 11.50 11.05
CA ASN A 29 11.81 11.18 10.65
C ASN A 29 11.66 9.67 10.46
N ARG A 30 10.45 9.17 10.68
CA ARG A 30 10.15 7.76 10.47
C ARG A 30 10.29 7.45 8.98
N THR A 31 10.88 6.32 8.64
CA THR A 31 11.01 5.83 7.25
C THR A 31 10.21 4.57 7.01
N LYS A 32 10.03 3.74 8.05
CA LYS A 32 9.28 2.49 7.98
C LYS A 32 8.59 2.22 9.32
N ARG A 33 7.37 1.68 9.26
CA ARG A 33 6.63 1.11 10.39
C ARG A 33 6.16 -0.28 9.98
N ILE A 34 6.48 -1.27 10.79
CA ILE A 34 6.04 -2.66 10.65
C ILE A 34 5.17 -2.97 11.86
N CYS A 35 4.00 -3.54 11.64
CA CYS A 35 2.99 -3.74 12.67
C CYS A 35 2.56 -5.20 12.70
N TYR A 36 2.76 -5.86 13.84
CA TYR A 36 2.35 -7.25 14.08
C TYR A 36 1.20 -7.27 15.07
N ASP A 37 0.22 -8.13 14.84
CA ASP A 37 -0.79 -8.44 15.85
C ASP A 37 -0.17 -9.36 16.92
N LEU A 38 -0.25 -9.00 18.21
CA LEU A 38 0.31 -9.83 19.29
C LEU A 38 -0.56 -11.05 19.62
N THR A 39 -1.87 -10.99 19.32
CA THR A 39 -2.82 -12.06 19.62
C THR A 39 -2.55 -13.24 18.70
N ASP A 40 -2.51 -12.96 17.40
CA ASP A 40 -2.42 -13.98 16.35
C ASP A 40 -1.01 -14.09 15.74
N LYS A 41 -0.08 -13.23 16.19
CA LYS A 41 1.35 -13.24 15.84
C LYS A 41 1.65 -13.18 14.33
N TYR A 42 0.78 -12.56 13.55
CA TYR A 42 1.01 -12.31 12.13
C TYR A 42 1.31 -10.84 11.85
N LEU A 43 1.96 -10.60 10.71
CA LEU A 43 2.24 -9.26 10.20
C LEU A 43 0.95 -8.64 9.66
N LYS A 44 0.47 -7.59 10.31
CA LYS A 44 -0.77 -6.90 9.95
C LYS A 44 -0.57 -5.86 8.86
N SER A 45 0.48 -5.04 8.99
CA SER A 45 0.75 -3.99 8.00
C SER A 45 2.18 -3.48 7.97
N ILE A 46 2.55 -2.89 6.83
CA ILE A 46 3.80 -2.18 6.63
C ILE A 46 3.49 -0.82 6.04
N THR A 47 4.09 0.23 6.59
CA THR A 47 3.99 1.60 6.08
C THR A 47 5.39 2.17 5.86
N THR A 48 5.63 2.76 4.69
CA THR A 48 6.84 3.53 4.41
C THR A 48 6.52 5.02 4.32
N TYR A 49 7.51 5.84 4.64
CA TYR A 49 7.39 7.28 4.78
C TYR A 49 8.54 7.99 4.07
N ASP A 50 8.26 9.18 3.58
CA ASP A 50 9.28 10.08 3.04
C ASP A 50 10.07 10.69 4.21
N PRO A 51 11.41 10.58 4.24
CA PRO A 51 12.20 11.08 5.36
C PRO A 51 12.25 12.61 5.43
N ASN A 52 11.92 13.34 4.37
CA ASN A 52 11.97 14.80 4.33
C ASN A 52 10.64 15.42 4.75
N THR A 53 9.52 14.83 4.33
CA THR A 53 8.18 15.34 4.63
C THR A 53 7.48 14.60 5.77
N ASN A 54 7.98 13.41 6.14
CA ASN A 54 7.35 12.47 7.08
C ASN A 54 5.94 12.00 6.63
N HIS A 55 5.58 12.25 5.37
CA HIS A 55 4.33 11.75 4.79
C HIS A 55 4.46 10.28 4.42
N LYS A 56 3.35 9.55 4.46
CA LYS A 56 3.30 8.18 3.95
C LYS A 56 3.63 8.20 2.45
N ILE A 57 4.33 7.17 2.00
CA ILE A 57 4.55 6.87 0.57
C ILE A 57 3.76 5.64 0.18
N LYS A 58 3.75 4.64 1.07
CA LYS A 58 3.12 3.35 0.82
C LYS A 58 2.57 2.75 2.10
N HIS A 59 1.42 2.10 1.99
CA HIS A 59 0.86 1.29 3.05
C HIS A 59 0.37 -0.03 2.47
N ILE A 60 0.72 -1.14 3.12
CA ILE A 60 0.34 -2.49 2.72
C ILE A 60 -0.32 -3.13 3.94
N THR A 61 -1.51 -3.69 3.74
CA THR A 61 -2.16 -4.58 4.71
C THR A 61 -2.07 -6.02 4.20
N TYR A 62 -1.91 -6.93 5.14
CA TYR A 62 -1.86 -8.36 4.85
C TYR A 62 -3.04 -9.04 5.53
N ASP A 63 -3.53 -10.10 4.90
CA ASP A 63 -4.45 -11.04 5.55
C ASP A 63 -3.70 -11.93 6.55
N ASP A 64 -4.46 -12.74 7.30
CA ASP A 64 -3.93 -13.66 8.31
C ASP A 64 -2.99 -14.74 7.71
N TYR A 65 -3.00 -14.92 6.39
CA TYR A 65 -2.15 -15.86 5.66
C TYR A 65 -0.90 -15.19 5.07
N GLY A 66 -0.71 -13.89 5.29
CA GLY A 66 0.42 -13.12 4.81
C GLY A 66 0.33 -12.67 3.36
N SER A 67 -0.86 -12.76 2.76
CA SER A 67 -1.10 -12.26 1.42
C SER A 67 -1.49 -10.79 1.45
N PRO A 68 -1.02 -9.95 0.50
CA PRO A 68 -1.44 -8.56 0.43
C PRO A 68 -2.94 -8.46 0.15
N ASP A 69 -3.70 -7.93 1.10
CA ASP A 69 -5.13 -7.64 0.94
C ASP A 69 -5.33 -6.31 0.20
N TYR A 70 -4.53 -5.31 0.59
CA TYR A 70 -4.65 -3.97 0.06
C TYR A 70 -3.32 -3.18 0.09
N ILE A 71 -3.13 -2.35 -0.94
CA ILE A 71 -1.99 -1.45 -1.09
C ILE A 71 -2.50 -0.04 -1.37
N ALA A 72 -2.06 0.93 -0.57
CA ALA A 72 -2.26 2.34 -0.81
C ALA A 72 -0.94 3.03 -1.15
N LEU A 73 -0.96 3.86 -2.20
CA LEU A 73 0.16 4.71 -2.61
C LEU A 73 -0.20 6.18 -2.37
N TYR A 74 0.77 6.96 -1.94
CA TYR A 74 0.59 8.33 -1.52
C TYR A 74 1.58 9.24 -2.22
N ASP A 75 1.16 10.48 -2.46
CA ASP A 75 2.07 11.53 -2.90
C ASP A 75 2.96 11.96 -1.74
N PRO A 76 4.30 11.93 -1.87
CA PRO A 76 5.21 12.24 -0.77
C PRO A 76 5.17 13.72 -0.36
N HIS A 77 4.72 14.64 -1.21
CA HIS A 77 4.67 16.06 -0.92
C HIS A 77 3.38 16.45 -0.21
N SER A 78 2.23 15.99 -0.68
CA SER A 78 0.92 16.32 -0.09
C SER A 78 0.46 15.32 0.97
N GLY A 79 0.97 14.09 0.96
CA GLY A 79 0.49 12.99 1.79
C GLY A 79 -0.86 12.42 1.35
N ASN A 80 -1.44 12.93 0.26
CA ASN A 80 -2.70 12.46 -0.28
C ASN A 80 -2.55 11.12 -0.98
N THR A 81 -3.61 10.31 -0.96
CA THR A 81 -3.62 9.05 -1.70
C THR A 81 -3.69 9.32 -3.20
N THR A 82 -2.82 8.66 -3.96
CA THR A 82 -2.82 8.68 -5.43
C THR A 82 -3.37 7.39 -6.02
N LYS A 83 -3.28 6.28 -5.29
CA LYS A 83 -3.76 4.98 -5.77
C LYS A 83 -4.13 4.02 -4.65
N TYR A 84 -5.16 3.23 -4.89
CA TYR A 84 -5.48 2.02 -4.14
C TYR A 84 -5.47 0.80 -5.04
N ILE A 85 -4.98 -0.33 -4.52
CA ILE A 85 -4.99 -1.63 -5.17
C ILE A 85 -5.53 -2.63 -4.15
N SER A 86 -6.60 -3.35 -4.49
CA SER A 86 -7.18 -4.40 -3.65
C SER A 86 -7.19 -5.73 -4.37
N TYR A 87 -7.07 -6.79 -3.59
CA TYR A 87 -7.07 -8.17 -4.07
C TYR A 87 -8.28 -8.91 -3.51
N TYR A 88 -8.71 -9.94 -4.21
CA TYR A 88 -9.63 -10.92 -3.66
C TYR A 88 -8.89 -11.81 -2.64
N PRO A 89 -9.60 -12.54 -1.75
CA PRO A 89 -8.98 -13.48 -0.81
C PRO A 89 -8.16 -14.60 -1.46
N ASP A 90 -8.36 -14.86 -2.75
CA ASP A 90 -7.56 -15.80 -3.55
C ASP A 90 -6.42 -15.10 -4.32
N ASN A 91 -6.02 -13.90 -3.88
CA ASN A 91 -4.91 -13.09 -4.38
C ASN A 91 -5.01 -12.59 -5.83
N PHE A 92 -6.17 -12.76 -6.47
CA PHE A 92 -6.43 -12.13 -7.76
C PHE A 92 -6.72 -10.64 -7.56
N LEU A 93 -6.24 -9.80 -8.49
CA LEU A 93 -6.57 -8.38 -8.51
C LEU A 93 -8.09 -8.18 -8.57
N ASP A 94 -8.67 -7.48 -7.59
CA ASP A 94 -10.08 -7.05 -7.59
C ASP A 94 -10.21 -5.68 -8.24
N ARG A 95 -9.51 -4.68 -7.69
CA ARG A 95 -9.77 -3.30 -8.05
C ARG A 95 -8.52 -2.44 -7.98
N ILE A 96 -8.48 -1.45 -8.87
CA ILE A 96 -7.54 -0.33 -8.81
C ILE A 96 -8.35 0.96 -8.79
N ASP A 97 -8.12 1.80 -7.81
CA ASP A 97 -8.65 3.16 -7.75
C ASP A 97 -7.50 4.14 -7.98
N GLU A 98 -7.60 4.95 -9.04
CA GLU A 98 -6.73 6.09 -9.30
C GLU A 98 -7.39 7.32 -8.66
N CYS A 99 -6.64 8.07 -7.86
CA CYS A 99 -7.16 9.15 -7.04
C CYS A 99 -6.56 10.51 -7.44
N ASN A 100 -7.33 11.57 -7.21
CA ASN A 100 -6.85 12.95 -7.35
C ASN A 100 -5.83 13.23 -6.24
N SER A 101 -4.62 13.63 -6.60
CA SER A 101 -3.52 13.87 -5.64
C SER A 101 -3.71 15.10 -4.74
N GLN A 102 -4.72 15.93 -4.97
CA GLN A 102 -5.07 17.09 -4.14
C GLN A 102 -6.18 16.78 -3.14
N THR A 103 -7.12 15.90 -3.48
CA THR A 103 -8.30 15.61 -2.65
C THR A 103 -8.36 14.19 -2.10
N SER A 104 -7.51 13.28 -2.59
CA SER A 104 -7.58 11.83 -2.38
C SER A 104 -8.87 11.16 -2.88
N ASN A 105 -9.74 11.89 -3.59
CA ASN A 105 -10.97 11.33 -4.12
C ASN A 105 -10.66 10.43 -5.33
N PRO A 106 -11.30 9.26 -5.46
CA PRO A 106 -11.19 8.43 -6.66
C PRO A 106 -11.65 9.22 -7.90
N VAL A 107 -10.85 9.18 -8.96
CA VAL A 107 -11.19 9.76 -10.28
C VAL A 107 -11.48 8.67 -11.30
N LYS A 108 -10.93 7.47 -11.06
CA LYS A 108 -11.16 6.29 -11.89
C LYS A 108 -11.03 5.02 -11.06
N THR A 109 -12.02 4.15 -11.18
CA THR A 109 -12.00 2.79 -10.64
C THR A 109 -11.98 1.79 -11.78
N THR A 110 -11.03 0.87 -11.77
CA THR A 110 -11.02 -0.29 -12.66
C THR A 110 -11.26 -1.55 -11.85
N ARG A 111 -12.37 -2.25 -12.13
CA ARG A 111 -12.70 -3.54 -11.51
C ARG A 111 -12.37 -4.69 -12.43
N TYR A 112 -11.81 -5.75 -11.86
CA TYR A 112 -11.36 -6.94 -12.55
C TYR A 112 -12.19 -8.15 -12.10
N LYS A 113 -12.38 -9.07 -13.04
CA LYS A 113 -12.85 -10.42 -12.75
C LYS A 113 -11.66 -11.27 -12.29
N LYS A 114 -11.94 -12.37 -11.60
CA LYS A 114 -10.90 -13.33 -11.16
C LYS A 114 -10.02 -13.86 -12.29
N ASN A 115 -10.53 -13.95 -13.52
CA ASN A 115 -9.72 -14.32 -14.69
C ASN A 115 -8.81 -13.19 -15.22
N GLY A 116 -8.67 -12.08 -14.47
CA GLY A 116 -7.82 -10.94 -14.80
C GLY A 116 -8.35 -10.03 -15.91
N THR A 117 -9.58 -10.24 -16.40
CA THR A 117 -10.21 -9.36 -17.39
C THR A 117 -10.97 -8.23 -16.71
N ILE A 118 -11.04 -7.07 -17.35
CA ILE A 118 -11.77 -5.91 -16.82
C ILE A 118 -13.28 -6.22 -16.83
N ALA A 119 -13.90 -6.14 -15.65
CA ALA A 119 -15.35 -6.19 -15.51
C ALA A 119 -15.96 -4.87 -15.99
N TYR A 120 -15.55 -3.77 -15.38
CA TYR A 120 -16.00 -2.41 -15.72
C TYR A 120 -14.99 -1.37 -15.25
N ILE A 121 -15.13 -0.17 -15.81
CA ILE A 121 -14.38 1.02 -15.42
C ILE A 121 -15.40 2.09 -15.07
N THR A 122 -15.24 2.71 -13.91
CA THR A 122 -16.03 3.85 -13.47
C THR A 122 -15.14 5.08 -13.44
N TYR A 123 -15.66 6.20 -13.94
CA TYR A 123 -15.02 7.51 -13.83
C TYR A 123 -15.86 8.39 -12.90
N TYR A 124 -15.19 9.26 -12.17
CA TYR A 124 -15.80 10.17 -11.22
C TYR A 124 -15.41 11.60 -11.55
N ASP A 125 -16.27 12.54 -11.16
CA ASP A 125 -15.97 13.97 -11.28
C ASP A 125 -14.90 14.36 -10.26
N LEU A 126 -13.96 15.21 -10.70
CA LEU A 126 -12.79 15.65 -9.94
C LEU A 126 -13.17 16.49 -8.71
N GLU A 127 -14.30 17.21 -8.75
CA GLU A 127 -14.70 18.14 -7.68
C GLU A 127 -15.48 17.47 -6.54
N TYR A 128 -16.31 16.46 -6.82
CA TYR A 128 -17.29 15.96 -5.82
C TYR A 128 -17.24 14.44 -5.59
N GLY A 129 -16.43 13.68 -6.33
CA GLY A 129 -16.43 12.20 -6.24
C GLY A 129 -17.74 11.56 -6.71
N ASN A 130 -18.62 12.33 -7.34
CA ASN A 130 -19.87 11.84 -7.90
C ASN A 130 -19.58 11.00 -9.16
N HIS A 131 -20.32 9.89 -9.28
CA HIS A 131 -20.25 8.99 -10.43
C HIS A 131 -20.63 9.73 -11.72
N THR A 132 -19.73 9.74 -12.71
CA THR A 132 -20.00 10.40 -14.00
C THR A 132 -20.38 9.39 -15.07
N HIS A 133 -19.66 8.27 -15.19
CA HIS A 133 -20.07 7.19 -16.08
C HIS A 133 -19.41 5.84 -15.77
N THR A 134 -20.11 4.74 -16.12
CA THR A 134 -19.55 3.38 -16.12
C THR A 134 -19.40 2.87 -17.55
N ARG A 135 -18.24 2.31 -17.88
CA ARG A 135 -18.01 1.60 -19.15
C ARG A 135 -17.73 0.13 -18.90
N ARG A 136 -18.51 -0.74 -19.53
CA ARG A 136 -18.24 -2.19 -19.53
C ARG A 136 -17.00 -2.48 -20.38
N GLY A 137 -16.16 -3.42 -19.93
CA GLY A 137 -14.85 -3.70 -20.54
C GLY A 137 -14.87 -4.01 -22.04
N LYS A 138 -15.99 -4.56 -22.56
CA LYS A 138 -16.17 -4.88 -23.99
C LYS A 138 -16.09 -3.68 -24.93
N ASN A 139 -16.36 -2.47 -24.43
CA ASN A 139 -16.51 -1.30 -25.28
C ASN A 139 -15.26 -0.41 -25.32
N THR A 140 -14.06 -0.82 -24.92
CA THR A 140 -12.86 0.05 -24.79
C THR A 140 -12.09 0.23 -26.11
N THR A 141 -11.51 1.42 -26.35
CA THR A 141 -10.65 1.69 -27.52
C THR A 141 -9.28 0.99 -27.37
N THR A 142 -8.54 0.81 -28.47
CA THR A 142 -7.20 0.18 -28.43
C THR A 142 -6.24 0.91 -27.48
N ARG A 143 -6.20 2.25 -27.51
CA ARG A 143 -5.37 3.04 -26.59
C ARG A 143 -5.74 2.81 -25.12
N GLN A 144 -7.04 2.70 -24.82
CA GLN A 144 -7.52 2.43 -23.46
C GLN A 144 -7.17 1.01 -23.01
N LYS A 145 -7.25 0.02 -23.91
CA LYS A 145 -6.82 -1.35 -23.62
C LYS A 145 -5.34 -1.39 -23.24
N THR A 146 -4.47 -0.74 -24.01
CA THR A 146 -3.03 -0.68 -23.71
C THR A 146 -2.74 0.00 -22.38
N ALA A 147 -3.38 1.14 -22.08
CA ALA A 147 -3.19 1.83 -20.81
C ALA A 147 -3.63 0.97 -19.61
N ASN A 148 -4.78 0.30 -19.72
CA ASN A 148 -5.29 -0.54 -18.64
C ASN A 148 -4.45 -1.81 -18.44
N GLU A 149 -3.87 -2.37 -19.49
CA GLU A 149 -2.95 -3.50 -19.35
C GLU A 149 -1.66 -3.07 -18.64
N LYS A 150 -1.10 -1.90 -18.96
CA LYS A 150 0.06 -1.35 -18.22
C LYS A 150 -0.26 -1.18 -16.74
N ILE A 151 -1.41 -0.62 -16.41
CA ILE A 151 -1.86 -0.43 -15.02
C ILE A 151 -1.99 -1.78 -14.30
N LYS A 152 -2.54 -2.80 -14.97
CA LYS A 152 -2.64 -4.16 -14.43
C LYS A 152 -1.25 -4.76 -14.15
N GLN A 153 -0.29 -4.62 -15.06
CA GLN A 153 1.07 -5.13 -14.86
C GLN A 153 1.79 -4.44 -13.71
N LEU A 154 1.61 -3.12 -13.55
CA LEU A 154 2.12 -2.40 -12.39
C LEU A 154 1.51 -2.93 -11.09
N ALA A 155 0.19 -3.17 -11.04
CA ALA A 155 -0.43 -3.75 -9.85
C ALA A 155 0.09 -5.16 -9.53
N LEU A 156 0.36 -5.99 -10.55
CA LEU A 156 0.99 -7.29 -10.34
C LEU A 156 2.41 -7.17 -9.77
N GLN A 157 3.19 -6.21 -10.26
CA GLN A 157 4.51 -5.92 -9.70
C GLN A 157 4.42 -5.46 -8.24
N GLU A 158 3.44 -4.61 -7.91
CA GLU A 158 3.19 -4.17 -6.53
C GLU A 158 2.83 -5.34 -5.61
N HIS A 159 2.03 -6.29 -6.08
CA HIS A 159 1.71 -7.51 -5.35
C HIS A 159 2.97 -8.34 -5.04
N GLN A 160 3.83 -8.57 -6.04
CA GLN A 160 5.06 -9.35 -5.89
C GLN A 160 6.03 -8.68 -4.92
N LEU A 161 6.19 -7.36 -5.01
CA LEU A 161 7.01 -6.58 -4.08
C LEU A 161 6.44 -6.66 -2.66
N ALA A 162 5.12 -6.58 -2.50
CA ALA A 162 4.47 -6.70 -1.19
C ALA A 162 4.70 -8.08 -0.55
N GLN A 163 4.66 -9.16 -1.34
CA GLN A 163 5.01 -10.51 -0.87
C GLN A 163 6.48 -10.63 -0.46
N GLN A 164 7.40 -9.98 -1.17
CA GLN A 164 8.81 -9.98 -0.77
C GLN A 164 9.02 -9.22 0.53
N VAL A 165 8.43 -8.02 0.63
CA VAL A 165 8.53 -7.18 1.84
C VAL A 165 7.93 -7.88 3.07
N TYR A 166 6.88 -8.70 2.89
CA TYR A 166 6.33 -9.56 3.93
C TYR A 166 7.37 -10.54 4.48
N LYS A 167 8.06 -11.28 3.58
CA LYS A 167 9.10 -12.24 3.96
C LYS A 167 10.24 -11.57 4.72
N ASP A 168 10.69 -10.42 4.23
CA ASP A 168 11.77 -9.66 4.85
C ASP A 168 11.39 -9.19 6.27
N ALA A 169 10.14 -8.75 6.44
CA ALA A 169 9.63 -8.34 7.75
C ALA A 169 9.52 -9.52 8.73
N LEU A 170 9.02 -10.68 8.30
CA LEU A 170 9.00 -11.87 9.16
C LEU A 170 10.40 -12.28 9.62
N GLN A 171 11.39 -12.22 8.72
CA GLN A 171 12.78 -12.49 9.08
C GLN A 171 13.28 -11.49 10.13
N GLU A 172 12.97 -10.21 9.97
CA GLU A 172 13.31 -9.16 10.93
C GLU A 172 12.64 -9.37 12.30
N TYR A 173 11.37 -9.80 12.32
CA TYR A 173 10.66 -10.11 13.57
C TYR A 173 11.37 -11.23 14.34
N GLN A 174 11.76 -12.30 13.66
CA GLN A 174 12.43 -13.46 14.26
C GLN A 174 13.84 -13.11 14.78
N SER A 175 14.52 -12.16 14.14
CA SER A 175 15.85 -11.70 14.57
C SER A 175 15.82 -10.65 15.68
N THR A 176 14.64 -10.11 16.02
CA THR A 176 14.52 -9.14 17.11
C THR A 176 14.42 -9.92 18.43
N PRO A 177 15.35 -9.73 19.39
CA PRO A 177 15.31 -10.43 20.67
C PRO A 177 13.93 -10.27 21.31
N SER A 178 13.37 -11.37 21.83
CA SER A 178 12.26 -11.25 22.78
C SER A 178 12.85 -10.56 24.01
N ASP A 179 12.40 -9.35 24.30
CA ASP A 179 12.66 -8.75 25.61
C ASP A 179 12.20 -9.78 26.66
N LYS A 180 13.17 -10.28 27.43
CA LYS A 180 12.97 -11.22 28.54
C LYS A 180 12.68 -10.45 29.81
#